data_AF-A0A535KSV5-F1
#
_entry.id   AF-A0A535KSV5-F1
#
_cell.length_a   1.000
_cell.length_b   1.000
_cell.length_c   1.000
_cell.angle_alpha   90.00
_cell.angle_beta   90.00
_cell.angle_gamma   90.00
#
_symmetry.space_group_name_H-M   'P 1'
#
loop_
_entity.id
_entity.type
_entity.pdbx_description
1 polymer ?
#
loop_
_entity_poly.entity_id
_entity_poly.type
_entity_poly.pdbx_seq_one_letter_code
_entity_poly.pdbx_strand_id
1 'polypeptide(L)'
;MNASCRAGHRVQHSPRPRRRHREGPARGGGPLRRDAGARSAGRPQRGDRQPRGHRASGGAQSLRAGPLPRLRPAHRVRHPGGASASYGAAFVRQASAAIGEPVRIISSKREAELSFLGAASRHAIRREWALVDLGGASTEVVIARDEKMLRSAGLPIGSGVLAATYLSDPPKPQERARLRRAALRELTQAPDGEVERLVATGGTASNLPGVLARRNPPAVLTTADLLTCESRLDGHRASHLATRYGMPANRVKALRAGVEALLLLLDWYGLALLHVSHEGLRHGMLLAYLKRGESW
;
A
#
# COMPACT_ATOMS: atom_id res chain seq x y z
N MET A 1 43.22 2.53 -60.46
CA MET A 1 42.49 3.10 -59.30
C MET A 1 41.01 3.06 -59.62
N ASN A 2 40.25 2.43 -58.72
CA ASN A 2 38.84 1.98 -58.68
C ASN A 2 37.80 2.78 -59.50
N ALA A 3 36.85 2.21 -60.25
CA ALA A 3 35.79 1.21 -59.93
C ALA A 3 34.78 1.73 -58.87
N SER A 4 33.46 1.53 -58.89
CA SER A 4 32.45 1.00 -59.82
C SER A 4 31.12 0.98 -59.02
N CYS A 5 29.97 1.10 -59.71
CA CYS A 5 28.63 0.57 -59.32
C CYS A 5 27.90 1.13 -58.07
N ARG A 6 26.57 1.01 -57.90
CA ARG A 6 25.31 0.95 -58.68
C ARG A 6 24.22 0.59 -57.64
N ALA A 7 22.99 1.10 -57.83
CA ALA A 7 21.70 0.61 -57.28
C ALA A 7 21.54 0.64 -55.73
N GLY A 8 20.46 1.12 -55.11
CA GLY A 8 19.04 0.96 -55.40
C GLY A 8 18.47 -0.18 -54.54
N HIS A 9 17.66 0.11 -53.49
CA HIS A 9 16.45 -0.66 -53.12
C HIS A 9 15.73 -0.14 -51.85
N ARG A 10 14.40 -0.21 -51.95
CA ARG A 10 13.26 0.03 -51.02
C ARG A 10 13.38 -0.54 -49.59
N VAL A 11 12.62 0.07 -48.65
CA VAL A 11 11.53 -0.54 -47.80
C VAL A 11 10.62 0.60 -47.29
N GLN A 12 9.47 0.95 -47.89
CA GLN A 12 8.05 0.53 -47.66
C GLN A 12 7.55 0.23 -46.22
N HIS A 13 6.54 1.02 -45.78
CA HIS A 13 5.26 0.69 -45.08
C HIS A 13 5.27 -0.27 -43.86
N SER A 14 4.49 -0.16 -42.79
CA SER A 14 3.25 0.56 -42.44
C SER A 14 2.93 0.29 -40.94
N PRO A 15 2.01 1.03 -40.30
CA PRO A 15 1.58 0.82 -38.91
C PRO A 15 0.67 -0.41 -38.78
N ARG A 16 0.79 -1.18 -37.68
CA ARG A 16 -0.14 -2.29 -37.40
C ARG A 16 -1.41 -1.82 -36.67
N PRO A 17 -2.60 -2.35 -37.03
CA PRO A 17 -3.89 -1.82 -36.61
C PRO A 17 -4.48 -2.47 -35.35
N ARG A 18 -5.38 -1.72 -34.70
CA ARG A 18 -6.34 -2.14 -33.67
C ARG A 18 -7.28 -3.22 -34.24
N ARG A 19 -7.47 -4.34 -33.52
CA ARG A 19 -8.56 -5.29 -33.82
C ARG A 19 -9.85 -4.82 -33.17
N ARG A 20 -10.80 -4.40 -34.02
CA ARG A 20 -12.23 -4.31 -33.72
C ARG A 20 -12.85 -5.67 -34.06
N HIS A 21 -13.61 -6.25 -33.13
CA HIS A 21 -14.60 -7.29 -33.47
C HIS A 21 -15.98 -6.63 -33.51
N ARG A 22 -16.64 -6.75 -34.67
CA ARG A 22 -18.05 -6.43 -34.92
C ARG A 22 -18.83 -7.74 -35.14
N GLU A 23 -20.13 -7.62 -34.97
CA GLU A 23 -21.14 -8.60 -34.58
C GLU A 23 -21.75 -9.47 -35.70
N GLY A 24 -22.51 -10.49 -35.27
CA GLY A 24 -23.79 -10.93 -35.88
C GLY A 24 -23.92 -12.46 -36.10
N PRO A 25 -25.15 -13.04 -36.16
CA PRO A 25 -26.49 -12.46 -36.02
C PRO A 25 -27.45 -13.18 -35.05
N ALA A 26 -28.64 -12.58 -34.87
CA ALA A 26 -29.74 -12.97 -33.99
C ALA A 26 -30.70 -14.05 -34.55
N ARG A 27 -31.29 -14.85 -33.66
CA ARG A 27 -32.62 -15.53 -33.69
C ARG A 27 -32.96 -15.84 -32.21
N GLY A 28 -34.13 -15.66 -31.59
CA GLY A 28 -35.52 -15.48 -32.00
C GLY A 28 -36.38 -16.45 -31.16
N GLY A 29 -37.29 -15.96 -30.30
CA GLY A 29 -38.46 -16.72 -29.82
C GLY A 29 -38.70 -16.89 -28.31
N GLY A 30 -39.64 -16.11 -27.77
CA GLY A 30 -40.79 -16.62 -26.97
C GLY A 30 -40.64 -16.92 -25.45
N PRO A 31 -41.53 -16.40 -24.57
CA PRO A 31 -41.52 -16.69 -23.14
C PRO A 31 -42.47 -17.84 -22.76
N LEU A 32 -42.07 -18.68 -21.80
CA LEU A 32 -42.96 -19.63 -21.13
C LEU A 32 -43.11 -19.30 -19.65
N ARG A 33 -44.38 -19.34 -19.24
CA ARG A 33 -44.96 -18.96 -17.96
C ARG A 33 -44.74 -20.03 -16.89
N ARG A 34 -44.75 -19.53 -15.64
CA ARG A 34 -45.36 -20.06 -14.39
C ARG A 34 -45.12 -21.55 -14.07
N ASP A 35 -44.59 -21.79 -12.88
CA ASP A 35 -45.46 -22.39 -11.85
C ASP A 35 -45.05 -22.03 -10.42
N ALA A 36 -46.09 -21.88 -9.61
CA ALA A 36 -46.07 -21.63 -8.19
C ALA A 36 -46.09 -22.96 -7.43
N GLY A 37 -45.40 -23.02 -6.29
CA GLY A 37 -45.45 -24.17 -5.39
C GLY A 37 -45.02 -23.75 -3.99
N ALA A 38 -45.99 -23.38 -3.18
CA ALA A 38 -45.84 -23.00 -1.78
C ALA A 38 -45.78 -24.23 -0.85
N ARG A 39 -45.45 -23.94 0.43
CA ARG A 39 -45.56 -24.76 1.67
C ARG A 39 -44.29 -25.55 2.00
N SER A 40 -43.82 -25.65 3.24
CA SER A 40 -44.31 -25.19 4.54
C SER A 40 -43.20 -25.34 5.60
N ALA A 41 -43.42 -24.65 6.71
CA ALA A 41 -42.63 -24.56 7.92
C ALA A 41 -42.07 -25.86 8.52
N GLY A 42 -40.91 -25.72 9.19
CA GLY A 42 -40.38 -26.66 10.17
C GLY A 42 -39.32 -25.97 11.04
N ARG A 43 -39.74 -25.37 12.16
CA ARG A 43 -38.83 -24.95 13.25
C ARG A 43 -38.26 -26.19 13.95
N PRO A 44 -36.98 -26.20 14.36
CA PRO A 44 -36.56 -27.01 15.50
C PRO A 44 -36.51 -26.15 16.76
N GLN A 45 -37.03 -26.76 17.83
CA GLN A 45 -37.11 -26.25 19.19
C GLN A 45 -35.73 -26.19 19.85
N ARG A 46 -35.61 -25.26 20.81
CA ARG A 46 -34.53 -25.19 21.80
C ARG A 46 -34.58 -26.41 22.71
N GLY A 47 -33.43 -27.07 22.87
CA GLY A 47 -33.21 -28.08 23.89
C GLY A 47 -31.98 -27.70 24.71
N ASP A 48 -32.23 -27.29 25.96
CA ASP A 48 -31.23 -27.14 27.01
C ASP A 48 -30.51 -28.46 27.27
N ARG A 49 -29.18 -28.45 27.19
CA ARG A 49 -28.32 -29.46 27.84
C ARG A 49 -27.07 -28.79 28.39
N GLN A 50 -27.05 -28.67 29.72
CA GLN A 50 -25.84 -28.43 30.51
C GLN A 50 -24.82 -29.57 30.29
N PRO A 51 -23.52 -29.27 30.16
CA PRO A 51 -22.48 -30.26 30.39
C PRO A 51 -21.95 -30.16 31.82
N ARG A 52 -21.95 -31.31 32.50
CA ARG A 52 -21.34 -31.55 33.81
C ARG A 52 -19.83 -31.32 33.74
N GLY A 53 -19.29 -30.57 34.70
CA GLY A 53 -17.86 -30.35 34.85
C GLY A 53 -17.15 -31.58 35.41
N HIS A 54 -16.21 -32.13 34.65
CA HIS A 54 -15.13 -32.96 35.19
C HIS A 54 -13.90 -32.08 35.41
N ARG A 55 -13.52 -31.92 36.68
CA ARG A 55 -12.23 -31.33 37.08
C ARG A 55 -11.13 -32.34 36.76
N ALA A 56 -10.25 -31.99 35.83
CA ALA A 56 -8.93 -32.58 35.71
C ALA A 56 -7.91 -31.49 36.04
N SER A 57 -7.24 -31.67 37.17
CA SER A 57 -6.08 -30.91 37.62
C SER A 57 -4.88 -31.20 36.71
N GLY A 58 -4.42 -30.20 35.95
CA GLY A 58 -3.18 -30.23 35.19
C GLY A 58 -2.45 -28.90 35.37
N GLY A 59 -1.25 -28.95 35.95
CA GLY A 59 -0.50 -27.80 36.41
C GLY A 59 -0.12 -26.81 35.31
N ALA A 60 -0.45 -25.54 35.51
CA ALA A 60 0.11 -24.44 34.77
C ALA A 60 1.51 -24.13 35.33
N GLN A 61 2.56 -24.66 34.70
CA GLN A 61 3.90 -24.11 34.87
C GLN A 61 3.96 -22.76 34.14
N SER A 62 3.99 -21.69 34.93
CA SER A 62 4.34 -20.34 34.50
C SER A 62 5.71 -20.36 33.80
N LEU A 63 5.74 -20.28 32.47
CA LEU A 63 6.92 -19.89 31.73
C LEU A 63 7.26 -18.45 32.13
N ARG A 64 8.17 -18.31 33.10
CA ARG A 64 8.80 -17.02 33.41
C ARG A 64 9.56 -16.59 32.16
N ALA A 65 9.11 -15.51 31.52
CA ALA A 65 9.91 -14.83 30.51
C ALA A 65 11.20 -14.37 31.19
N GLY A 66 12.33 -14.98 30.80
CA GLY A 66 13.65 -14.51 31.20
C GLY A 66 13.92 -13.11 30.63
N PRO A 67 14.87 -12.37 31.21
CA PRO A 67 15.22 -11.04 30.71
C PRO A 67 15.66 -11.11 29.24
N LEU A 68 15.13 -10.20 28.42
CA LEU A 68 15.53 -10.05 27.03
C LEU A 68 17.04 -9.74 26.95
N PRO A 69 17.80 -10.37 26.03
CA PRO A 69 19.22 -10.10 25.89
C PRO A 69 19.46 -8.64 25.50
N ARG A 70 20.47 -8.03 26.14
CA ARG A 70 20.89 -6.65 25.88
C ARG A 70 21.52 -6.56 24.50
N LEU A 71 20.90 -5.78 23.62
CA LEU A 71 21.37 -5.51 22.26
C LEU A 71 22.76 -4.87 22.28
N ARG A 72 23.75 -5.52 21.65
CA ARG A 72 25.06 -4.88 21.39
C ARG A 72 25.01 -4.04 20.11
N PRO A 73 25.64 -2.86 20.05
CA PRO A 73 25.58 -2.00 18.87
C PRO A 73 26.46 -2.56 17.75
N ALA A 74 25.85 -2.82 16.59
CA ALA A 74 26.54 -3.08 15.34
C ALA A 74 26.27 -1.94 14.36
N HIS A 75 27.38 -1.33 13.89
CA HIS A 75 27.57 -0.43 12.76
C HIS A 75 26.85 0.93 12.73
N ARG A 76 27.68 1.98 12.55
CA ARG A 76 27.35 3.41 12.47
C ARG A 76 27.26 3.80 10.99
N VAL A 77 26.16 4.39 10.55
CA VAL A 77 26.03 4.95 9.19
C VAL A 77 25.56 6.40 9.28
N ARG A 78 26.20 7.26 8.48
CA ARG A 78 26.02 8.72 8.41
C ARG A 78 25.17 9.07 7.17
N HIS A 79 24.26 10.04 7.29
CA HIS A 79 23.55 10.65 6.16
C HIS A 79 24.19 11.99 5.74
N PRO A 80 24.13 12.37 4.45
CA PRO A 80 24.37 13.74 3.99
C PRO A 80 23.07 14.56 4.00
N GLY A 81 23.12 15.80 4.51
CA GLY A 81 21.97 16.73 4.54
C GLY A 81 21.99 17.65 5.77
N GLY A 82 22.65 18.79 5.65
CA GLY A 82 23.15 19.64 6.75
C GLY A 82 22.15 20.34 7.67
N ALA A 83 20.83 20.22 7.47
CA ALA A 83 19.83 20.84 8.37
C ALA A 83 18.90 19.82 9.08
N SER A 84 18.81 18.58 8.60
CA SER A 84 17.96 17.52 9.19
C SER A 84 18.71 16.66 10.22
N ALA A 85 20.04 16.59 10.12
CA ALA A 85 20.87 15.74 10.97
C ALA A 85 20.88 16.14 12.47
N SER A 86 20.73 17.43 12.78
CA SER A 86 20.74 17.93 14.17
C SER A 86 19.44 17.63 14.92
N TYR A 87 18.29 17.89 14.29
CA TYR A 87 16.97 17.55 14.81
C TYR A 87 16.78 16.03 14.94
N GLY A 88 17.24 15.27 13.93
CA GLY A 88 17.22 13.81 13.98
C GLY A 88 18.04 13.25 15.15
N ALA A 89 19.24 13.77 15.38
CA ALA A 89 20.08 13.31 16.48
C ALA A 89 19.49 13.65 17.86
N ALA A 90 18.90 14.82 18.03
CA ALA A 90 18.25 15.20 19.30
C ALA A 90 17.03 14.32 19.59
N PHE A 91 16.17 14.12 18.59
CA PHE A 91 15.01 13.24 18.71
C PHE A 91 15.42 11.80 19.02
N VAL A 92 16.40 11.24 18.30
CA VAL A 92 16.89 9.88 18.54
C VAL A 92 17.43 9.71 19.94
N ARG A 93 18.20 10.69 20.46
CA ARG A 93 18.69 10.63 21.86
C ARG A 93 17.55 10.64 22.86
N GLN A 94 16.59 11.55 22.70
CA GLN A 94 15.42 11.65 23.59
C GLN A 94 14.56 10.39 23.54
N ALA A 95 14.28 9.87 22.34
CA ALA A 95 13.51 8.65 22.15
C ALA A 95 14.23 7.43 22.72
N SER A 96 15.55 7.32 22.52
CA SER A 96 16.35 6.22 23.09
C SER A 96 16.33 6.28 24.62
N ALA A 97 16.48 7.47 25.21
CA ALA A 97 16.41 7.65 26.66
C ALA A 97 15.02 7.32 27.22
N ALA A 98 13.96 7.71 26.54
CA ALA A 98 12.59 7.45 26.97
C ALA A 98 12.20 5.97 26.88
N ILE A 99 12.71 5.25 25.87
CA ILE A 99 12.38 3.82 25.64
C ILE A 99 13.34 2.90 26.42
N GLY A 100 14.51 3.39 26.81
CA GLY A 100 15.55 2.60 27.47
C GLY A 100 16.36 1.72 26.51
N GLU A 101 16.14 1.85 25.20
CA GLU A 101 16.79 1.07 24.14
C GLU A 101 17.31 1.98 23.01
N PRO A 102 18.39 1.61 22.30
CA PRO A 102 18.93 2.42 21.22
C PRO A 102 17.96 2.52 20.04
N VAL A 103 17.49 3.74 19.74
CA VAL A 103 16.74 4.03 18.51
C VAL A 103 17.73 4.22 17.36
N ARG A 104 17.51 3.52 16.25
CA ARG A 104 18.35 3.61 15.04
C ARG A 104 17.54 4.17 13.89
N ILE A 105 18.09 5.17 13.21
CA ILE A 105 17.57 5.64 11.94
C ILE A 105 18.00 4.64 10.87
N ILE A 106 17.06 4.20 10.04
CA ILE A 106 17.34 3.38 8.86
C ILE A 106 17.34 4.26 7.62
N SER A 107 18.12 3.87 6.61
CA SER A 107 18.10 4.55 5.31
C SER A 107 16.83 4.20 4.55
N SER A 108 16.40 5.05 3.61
CA SER A 108 15.25 4.76 2.74
C SER A 108 15.42 3.45 1.96
N LYS A 109 16.65 3.11 1.56
CA LYS A 109 16.94 1.80 0.94
C LYS A 109 16.63 0.65 1.90
N ARG A 110 17.03 0.78 3.17
CA ARG A 110 16.79 -0.26 4.18
C ARG A 110 15.31 -0.36 4.55
N GLU A 111 14.61 0.77 4.61
CA GLU A 111 13.15 0.80 4.78
C GLU A 111 12.46 0.08 3.63
N ALA A 112 12.82 0.40 2.38
CA ALA A 112 12.32 -0.29 1.19
C ALA A 112 12.57 -1.81 1.22
N GLU A 113 13.78 -2.25 1.60
CA GLU A 113 14.12 -3.67 1.75
C GLU A 113 13.23 -4.38 2.77
N LEU A 114 12.98 -3.76 3.93
CA LEU A 114 12.19 -4.33 5.01
C LEU A 114 10.70 -4.32 4.65
N SER A 115 10.16 -3.20 4.17
CA SER A 115 8.78 -3.13 3.71
C SER A 115 8.50 -4.13 2.59
N PHE A 116 9.45 -4.30 1.67
CA PHE A 116 9.42 -5.34 0.65
C PHE A 116 9.38 -6.74 1.25
N LEU A 117 10.28 -7.06 2.19
CA LEU A 117 10.29 -8.37 2.85
C LEU A 117 8.94 -8.68 3.52
N GLY A 118 8.31 -7.68 4.15
CA GLY A 118 6.97 -7.79 4.70
C GLY A 118 5.94 -8.11 3.63
N ALA A 119 5.77 -7.24 2.63
CA ALA A 119 4.74 -7.39 1.60
C ALA A 119 4.93 -8.63 0.71
N ALA A 120 6.17 -8.98 0.37
CA ALA A 120 6.50 -10.12 -0.49
C ALA A 120 6.03 -11.45 0.12
N SER A 121 6.02 -11.57 1.46
CA SER A 121 5.54 -12.77 2.17
C SER A 121 4.09 -13.15 1.87
N ARG A 122 3.29 -12.23 1.30
CA ARG A 122 1.87 -12.44 0.99
C ARG A 122 1.51 -12.09 -0.45
N HIS A 123 2.20 -11.14 -1.07
CA HIS A 123 1.75 -10.53 -2.32
C HIS A 123 2.62 -10.85 -3.55
N ALA A 124 3.74 -11.55 -3.37
CA ALA A 124 4.67 -11.87 -4.45
C ALA A 124 3.98 -12.59 -5.62
N ILE A 125 4.36 -12.22 -6.85
CA ILE A 125 3.91 -12.86 -8.09
C ILE A 125 5.09 -13.06 -9.04
N ARG A 126 4.95 -14.00 -9.98
CA ARG A 126 5.99 -14.35 -10.98
C ARG A 126 6.32 -13.24 -11.97
N ARG A 127 5.39 -12.30 -12.16
CA ARG A 127 5.54 -11.14 -13.04
C ARG A 127 6.10 -9.97 -12.25
N GLU A 128 6.48 -8.90 -12.93
CA GLU A 128 6.94 -7.71 -12.18
C GLU A 128 5.76 -7.10 -11.43
N TRP A 129 6.02 -6.72 -10.19
CA TRP A 129 5.06 -6.09 -9.30
C TRP A 129 5.73 -4.98 -8.50
N ALA A 130 4.95 -3.96 -8.17
CA ALA A 130 5.41 -2.80 -7.42
C ALA A 130 4.90 -2.89 -5.98
N LEU A 131 5.78 -2.65 -5.02
CA LEU A 131 5.40 -2.25 -3.68
C LEU A 131 5.52 -0.73 -3.56
N VAL A 132 4.53 -0.12 -2.94
CA VAL A 132 4.52 1.28 -2.51
C VAL A 132 4.32 1.32 -1.01
N ASP A 133 5.33 1.74 -0.24
CA ASP A 133 5.15 2.09 1.17
C ASP A 133 4.91 3.59 1.28
N LEU A 134 3.65 3.99 1.39
CA LEU A 134 3.28 5.40 1.48
C LEU A 134 3.30 5.86 2.93
N GLY A 135 4.42 6.48 3.30
CA GLY A 135 4.64 7.12 4.59
C GLY A 135 4.08 8.54 4.68
N GLY A 136 4.27 9.14 5.86
CA GLY A 136 3.85 10.52 6.11
C GLY A 136 4.76 11.56 5.43
N ALA A 137 6.04 11.24 5.24
CA ALA A 137 7.06 12.16 4.72
C ALA A 137 7.65 11.73 3.37
N SER A 138 7.79 10.42 3.14
CA SER A 138 8.29 9.84 1.90
C SER A 138 7.39 8.69 1.43
N THR A 139 7.69 8.20 0.22
CA THR A 139 7.17 6.95 -0.31
C THR A 139 8.33 6.11 -0.82
N GLU A 140 8.46 4.89 -0.33
CA GLU A 140 9.40 3.92 -0.88
C GLU A 140 8.70 3.10 -1.96
N VAL A 141 9.27 3.09 -3.17
CA VAL A 141 8.77 2.33 -4.31
C VAL A 141 9.78 1.26 -4.67
N VAL A 142 9.32 0.01 -4.72
CA VAL A 142 10.12 -1.16 -5.05
C VAL A 142 9.49 -1.87 -6.22
N ILE A 143 10.27 -2.16 -7.28
CA ILE A 143 9.84 -3.14 -8.28
C ILE A 143 10.55 -4.45 -8.02
N ALA A 144 9.77 -5.52 -8.08
CA ALA A 144 10.17 -6.86 -7.75
C ALA A 144 9.60 -7.88 -8.74
N ARG A 145 10.18 -9.07 -8.72
CA ARG A 145 9.66 -10.27 -9.39
C ARG A 145 9.82 -11.44 -8.45
N ASP A 146 8.78 -12.24 -8.30
CA ASP A 146 8.66 -13.20 -7.19
C ASP A 146 8.95 -12.49 -5.85
N GLU A 147 9.79 -13.07 -5.01
CA GLU A 147 10.27 -12.49 -3.74
C GLU A 147 11.61 -11.76 -3.90
N LYS A 148 11.98 -11.34 -5.11
CA LYS A 148 13.26 -10.66 -5.39
C LYS A 148 13.03 -9.21 -5.78
N MET A 149 13.62 -8.31 -5.00
CA MET A 149 13.70 -6.90 -5.34
C MET A 149 14.64 -6.70 -6.54
N LEU A 150 14.16 -6.00 -7.57
CA LEU A 150 14.93 -5.67 -8.77
C LEU A 150 15.51 -4.26 -8.68
N ARG A 151 14.71 -3.32 -8.18
CA ARG A 151 15.02 -1.88 -8.14
C ARG A 151 14.15 -1.20 -7.10
N SER A 152 14.65 -0.09 -6.56
CA SER A 152 13.95 0.67 -5.53
C SER A 152 14.34 2.14 -5.55
N ALA A 153 13.40 3.03 -5.24
CA ALA A 153 13.65 4.43 -4.98
C ALA A 153 12.84 4.92 -3.77
N GLY A 154 13.40 5.86 -3.01
CA GLY A 154 12.66 6.64 -2.03
C GLY A 154 12.27 7.98 -2.65
N LEU A 155 10.97 8.29 -2.67
CA LEU A 155 10.43 9.50 -3.25
C LEU A 155 10.04 10.48 -2.12
N PRO A 156 10.30 11.80 -2.27
CA PRO A 156 9.85 12.81 -1.31
C PRO A 156 8.34 13.12 -1.44
N ILE A 157 7.53 12.06 -1.54
CA ILE A 157 6.08 12.08 -1.67
C ILE A 157 5.51 11.49 -0.37
N GLY A 158 5.19 12.33 0.61
CA GLY A 158 4.63 11.88 1.88
C GLY A 158 3.19 12.35 2.07
N SER A 159 2.27 11.48 2.48
CA SER A 159 0.86 11.85 2.61
C SER A 159 0.62 12.96 3.65
N GLY A 160 1.42 12.98 4.72
CA GLY A 160 1.35 14.01 5.76
C GLY A 160 1.94 15.34 5.31
N VAL A 161 3.13 15.30 4.70
CA VAL A 161 3.81 16.50 4.17
C VAL A 161 2.98 17.13 3.07
N LEU A 162 2.51 16.34 2.09
CA LEU A 162 1.67 16.84 1.01
C LEU A 162 0.37 17.48 1.53
N ALA A 163 -0.30 16.85 2.50
CA ALA A 163 -1.50 17.42 3.10
C ALA A 163 -1.20 18.76 3.80
N ALA A 164 -0.15 18.81 4.61
CA ALA A 164 0.22 20.01 5.37
C ALA A 164 0.67 21.17 4.46
N THR A 165 1.34 20.86 3.35
CA THR A 165 1.86 21.88 2.42
C THR A 165 0.78 22.41 1.47
N TYR A 166 -0.10 21.55 0.96
CA TYR A 166 -0.93 21.91 -0.19
C TYR A 166 -2.42 22.07 0.11
N LEU A 167 -2.98 21.40 1.11
CA LEU A 167 -4.43 21.25 1.24
C LEU A 167 -5.00 22.03 2.44
N SER A 168 -6.10 22.74 2.20
CA SER A 168 -6.95 23.24 3.29
C SER A 168 -7.88 22.14 3.83
N ASP A 169 -8.72 22.49 4.82
CA ASP A 169 -9.67 21.58 5.43
C ASP A 169 -11.11 22.11 5.42
N PRO A 170 -11.96 21.71 4.46
CA PRO A 170 -11.69 20.75 3.37
C PRO A 170 -10.82 21.33 2.24
N PRO A 171 -10.24 20.50 1.35
CA PRO A 171 -9.41 20.98 0.25
C PRO A 171 -10.22 21.69 -0.84
N LYS A 172 -9.57 22.61 -1.55
CA LYS A 172 -10.10 23.23 -2.77
C LYS A 172 -9.59 22.51 -4.03
N PRO A 173 -10.34 22.53 -5.16
CA PRO A 173 -9.87 21.89 -6.40
C PRO A 173 -8.50 22.38 -6.88
N GLN A 174 -8.21 23.68 -6.75
CA GLN A 174 -6.93 24.26 -7.15
C GLN A 174 -5.76 23.79 -6.27
N GLU A 175 -6.02 23.47 -5.00
CA GLU A 175 -5.05 22.92 -4.07
C GLU A 175 -4.65 21.50 -4.46
N ARG A 176 -5.63 20.65 -4.80
CA ARG A 176 -5.37 19.31 -5.36
C ARG A 176 -4.56 19.39 -6.64
N ALA A 177 -4.91 20.29 -7.55
CA ALA A 177 -4.15 20.48 -8.78
C ALA A 177 -2.68 20.88 -8.52
N ARG A 178 -2.43 21.72 -7.51
CA ARG A 178 -1.06 22.06 -7.08
C ARG A 178 -0.31 20.87 -6.49
N LEU A 179 -0.96 20.12 -5.59
CA LEU A 179 -0.42 18.90 -5.00
C LEU A 179 -0.05 17.89 -6.09
N ARG A 180 -0.98 17.61 -7.01
CA ARG A 180 -0.77 16.69 -8.13
C ARG A 180 0.45 17.08 -8.96
N ARG A 181 0.55 18.36 -9.34
CA ARG A 181 1.73 18.85 -10.09
C ARG A 181 3.03 18.68 -9.31
N ALA A 182 3.01 18.84 -7.99
CA ALA A 182 4.20 18.64 -7.16
C ALA A 182 4.60 17.16 -7.09
N ALA A 183 3.64 16.29 -6.78
CA ALA A 183 3.89 14.84 -6.72
C ALA A 183 4.35 14.27 -8.06
N LEU A 184 3.78 14.71 -9.18
CA LEU A 184 4.18 14.27 -10.53
C LEU A 184 5.65 14.57 -10.85
N ARG A 185 6.20 15.70 -10.37
CA ARG A 185 7.64 15.99 -10.58
C ARG A 185 8.51 14.97 -9.88
N GLU A 186 8.16 14.59 -8.65
CA GLU A 186 8.91 13.62 -7.87
C GLU A 186 8.71 12.19 -8.37
N LEU A 187 7.55 11.87 -8.96
CA LEU A 187 7.26 10.54 -9.54
C LEU A 187 8.18 10.17 -10.69
N THR A 188 8.82 11.14 -11.35
CA THR A 188 9.83 10.87 -12.39
C THR A 188 11.06 10.10 -11.86
N GLN A 189 11.26 10.06 -10.54
CA GLN A 189 12.32 9.29 -9.89
C GLN A 189 11.87 7.86 -9.53
N ALA A 190 10.59 7.52 -9.77
CA ALA A 190 10.09 6.18 -9.51
C ALA A 190 10.75 5.17 -10.48
N PRO A 191 11.12 3.97 -10.01
CA PRO A 191 11.80 2.99 -10.86
C PRO A 191 10.89 2.44 -11.96
N ASP A 192 11.34 2.53 -13.22
CA ASP A 192 10.58 2.06 -14.40
C ASP A 192 10.36 0.56 -14.43
N GLY A 193 9.18 0.06 -14.81
CA GLY A 193 9.09 -1.16 -15.63
C GLY A 193 7.71 -1.80 -15.70
N GLU A 194 7.65 -3.05 -16.14
CA GLU A 194 6.42 -3.70 -16.64
C GLU A 194 5.59 -4.31 -15.52
N VAL A 195 5.08 -3.45 -14.64
CA VAL A 195 4.35 -3.83 -13.43
C VAL A 195 2.94 -4.36 -13.77
N GLU A 196 2.62 -5.58 -13.35
CA GLU A 196 1.27 -6.16 -13.48
C GLU A 196 0.41 -5.99 -12.21
N ARG A 197 1.04 -5.67 -11.08
CA ARG A 197 0.38 -5.52 -9.78
C ARG A 197 1.03 -4.41 -8.96
N LEU A 198 0.21 -3.52 -8.40
CA LEU A 198 0.64 -2.55 -7.40
C LEU A 198 0.07 -2.92 -6.03
N VAL A 199 0.98 -3.11 -5.07
CA VAL A 199 0.69 -3.36 -3.67
C VAL A 199 1.07 -2.11 -2.89
N ALA A 200 0.17 -1.60 -2.07
CA ALA A 200 0.47 -0.49 -1.17
C ALA A 200 0.37 -0.90 0.29
N THR A 201 1.30 -0.40 1.09
CA THR A 201 1.28 -0.49 2.54
C THR A 201 1.39 0.92 3.16
N GLY A 202 1.48 0.98 4.48
CA GLY A 202 1.53 2.23 5.23
C GLY A 202 0.16 2.72 5.70
N GLY A 203 0.18 3.86 6.39
CA GLY A 203 -0.98 4.40 7.10
C GLY A 203 -2.14 4.74 6.16
N THR A 204 -1.85 5.23 4.96
CA THR A 204 -2.86 5.54 3.96
C THR A 204 -3.54 4.28 3.42
N ALA A 205 -2.75 3.34 2.89
CA ALA A 205 -3.26 2.09 2.33
C ALA A 205 -4.09 1.30 3.35
N SER A 206 -3.65 1.27 4.62
CA SER A 206 -4.35 0.55 5.68
C SER A 206 -5.69 1.18 6.12
N ASN A 207 -5.92 2.48 5.87
CA ASN A 207 -7.10 3.18 6.39
C ASN A 207 -8.11 3.57 5.30
N LEU A 208 -7.70 3.73 4.04
CA LEU A 208 -8.63 4.05 2.94
C LEU A 208 -9.76 3.02 2.79
N PRO A 209 -9.54 1.70 2.88
CA PRO A 209 -10.63 0.74 2.80
C PRO A 209 -11.76 0.98 3.82
N GLY A 210 -11.42 1.48 5.02
CA GLY A 210 -12.39 1.82 6.07
C GLY A 210 -13.27 3.03 5.74
N VAL A 211 -12.84 3.89 4.82
CA VAL A 211 -13.64 5.00 4.29
C VAL A 211 -14.76 4.48 3.38
N LEU A 212 -14.54 3.36 2.71
CA LEU A 212 -15.54 2.71 1.85
C LEU A 212 -16.55 1.90 2.66
N ALA A 213 -16.05 1.04 3.53
CA ALA A 213 -16.86 0.15 4.36
C ALA A 213 -16.21 -0.08 5.72
N ARG A 214 -16.96 0.13 6.80
CA ARG A 214 -16.49 -0.12 8.18
C ARG A 214 -16.42 -1.61 8.53
N ARG A 215 -17.35 -2.40 7.99
CA ARG A 215 -17.38 -3.86 8.15
C ARG A 215 -16.90 -4.49 6.85
N ASN A 216 -15.95 -5.41 6.96
CA ASN A 216 -15.31 -6.09 5.83
C ASN A 216 -14.79 -5.11 4.76
N PRO A 217 -13.87 -4.20 5.12
CA PRO A 217 -13.25 -3.30 4.16
C PRO A 217 -12.56 -4.10 3.03
N PRO A 218 -12.63 -3.63 1.78
CA PRO A 218 -12.03 -4.33 0.64
C PRO A 218 -10.49 -4.34 0.73
N ALA A 219 -9.89 -5.49 0.41
CA ALA A 219 -8.42 -5.64 0.36
C ALA A 219 -7.82 -5.20 -0.99
N VAL A 220 -8.66 -5.02 -2.01
CA VAL A 220 -8.26 -4.50 -3.32
C VAL A 220 -9.16 -3.32 -3.65
N LEU A 221 -8.56 -2.18 -3.97
CA LEU A 221 -9.27 -0.96 -4.34
C LEU A 221 -9.12 -0.70 -5.83
N THR A 222 -10.22 -0.40 -6.49
CA THR A 222 -10.20 0.12 -7.87
C THR A 222 -9.87 1.61 -7.88
N THR A 223 -9.53 2.16 -9.05
CA THR A 223 -9.47 3.63 -9.24
C THR A 223 -10.78 4.32 -8.83
N ALA A 224 -11.94 3.70 -9.11
CA ALA A 224 -13.24 4.24 -8.72
C ALA A 224 -13.43 4.25 -7.18
N ASP A 225 -12.92 3.23 -6.49
CA ASP A 225 -12.92 3.18 -5.03
C ASP A 225 -12.07 4.30 -4.42
N LEU A 226 -10.88 4.55 -4.97
CA LEU A 226 -10.00 5.64 -4.54
C LEU A 226 -10.65 7.01 -4.78
N LEU A 227 -11.28 7.24 -5.93
CA LEU A 227 -12.03 8.47 -6.20
C LEU A 227 -13.25 8.63 -5.26
N THR A 228 -13.91 7.52 -4.91
CA THR A 228 -14.98 7.53 -3.90
C THR A 228 -14.44 7.91 -2.52
N CYS A 229 -13.29 7.37 -2.12
CA CYS A 229 -12.60 7.77 -0.89
C CYS A 229 -12.27 9.27 -0.90
N GLU A 230 -11.71 9.78 -2.00
CA GLU A 230 -11.40 11.20 -2.16
C GLU A 230 -12.63 12.07 -1.94
N SER A 231 -13.72 11.80 -2.67
CA SER A 231 -14.98 12.54 -2.53
C SER A 231 -15.53 12.52 -1.11
N ARG A 232 -15.51 11.34 -0.46
CA ARG A 232 -15.96 11.18 0.93
C ARG A 232 -15.07 11.89 1.95
N LEU A 233 -13.76 11.97 1.69
CA LEU A 233 -12.81 12.66 2.56
C LEU A 233 -12.89 14.18 2.40
N ASP A 234 -13.29 14.68 1.24
CA ASP A 234 -13.39 16.12 0.96
C ASP A 234 -14.76 16.71 1.35
N GLY A 235 -15.79 15.88 1.49
CA GLY A 235 -17.16 16.35 1.74
C GLY A 235 -17.38 17.11 3.06
N HIS A 236 -16.49 16.98 4.06
CA HIS A 236 -16.62 17.67 5.35
C HIS A 236 -15.27 17.99 5.96
N ARG A 237 -15.24 18.84 7.01
CA ARG A 237 -14.02 19.11 7.78
C ARG A 237 -13.47 17.84 8.42
N ALA A 238 -12.14 17.78 8.57
CA ALA A 238 -11.46 16.61 9.11
C ALA A 238 -11.91 16.26 10.53
N SER A 239 -12.28 17.26 11.35
CA SER A 239 -12.83 17.04 12.69
C SER A 239 -14.15 16.27 12.68
N HIS A 240 -15.04 16.56 11.73
CA HIS A 240 -16.30 15.84 11.58
C HIS A 240 -16.07 14.40 11.09
N LEU A 241 -15.21 14.25 10.08
CA LEU A 241 -14.89 12.94 9.52
C LEU A 241 -14.09 12.06 10.48
N ALA A 242 -13.32 12.65 11.39
CA ALA A 242 -12.60 11.94 12.44
C ALA A 242 -13.56 11.10 13.29
N THR A 243 -14.66 11.71 13.74
CA THR A 243 -15.73 11.02 14.47
C THR A 243 -16.42 9.98 13.59
N ARG A 244 -16.73 10.33 12.34
CA ARG A 244 -17.45 9.43 11.41
C ARG A 244 -16.69 8.13 11.13
N TYR A 245 -15.38 8.22 10.91
CA TYR A 245 -14.55 7.08 10.55
C TYR A 245 -13.78 6.49 11.74
N GLY A 246 -13.88 7.09 12.93
CA GLY A 246 -13.19 6.61 14.13
C GLY A 246 -11.67 6.71 14.01
N MET A 247 -11.15 7.80 13.44
CA MET A 247 -9.72 8.04 13.29
C MET A 247 -9.35 9.48 13.61
N PRO A 248 -8.12 9.78 14.04
CA PRO A 248 -7.69 11.15 14.33
C PRO A 248 -7.85 12.12 13.14
N ALA A 249 -8.16 13.38 13.39
CA ALA A 249 -8.35 14.39 12.33
C ALA A 249 -7.10 14.60 11.47
N ASN A 250 -5.91 14.51 12.05
CA ASN A 250 -4.65 14.54 11.29
C ASN A 250 -4.51 13.34 10.34
N ARG A 251 -5.04 12.15 10.71
CA ARG A 251 -5.12 11.00 9.80
C ARG A 251 -6.04 11.28 8.63
N VAL A 252 -7.23 11.85 8.88
CA VAL A 252 -8.15 12.24 7.79
C VAL A 252 -7.48 13.21 6.81
N LYS A 253 -6.77 14.24 7.33
CA LYS A 253 -6.02 15.18 6.50
C LYS A 253 -4.96 14.47 5.66
N ALA A 254 -4.17 13.59 6.26
CA ALA A 254 -3.16 12.81 5.55
C ALA A 254 -3.77 11.90 4.46
N LEU A 255 -4.94 11.30 4.71
CA LEU A 255 -5.62 10.45 3.72
C LEU A 255 -6.02 11.21 2.45
N ARG A 256 -6.37 12.50 2.54
CA ARG A 256 -6.75 13.31 1.37
C ARG A 256 -5.62 13.52 0.38
N ALA A 257 -4.40 13.70 0.88
CA ALA A 257 -3.22 13.76 0.03
C ALA A 257 -2.74 12.36 -0.35
N GLY A 258 -2.86 11.39 0.55
CA GLY A 258 -2.45 10.02 0.31
C GLY A 258 -3.25 9.33 -0.80
N VAL A 259 -4.57 9.58 -0.89
CA VAL A 259 -5.40 9.04 -1.98
C VAL A 259 -4.95 9.57 -3.35
N GLU A 260 -4.57 10.85 -3.42
CA GLU A 260 -4.04 11.48 -4.63
C GLU A 260 -2.70 10.85 -5.04
N ALA A 261 -1.79 10.64 -4.08
CA ALA A 261 -0.51 9.99 -4.35
C ALA A 261 -0.69 8.55 -4.89
N LEU A 262 -1.62 7.78 -4.32
CA LEU A 262 -1.92 6.42 -4.78
C LEU A 262 -2.57 6.39 -6.16
N LEU A 263 -3.48 7.35 -6.46
CA LEU A 263 -4.05 7.52 -7.80
C LEU A 263 -2.97 7.80 -8.84
N LEU A 264 -2.01 8.67 -8.52
CA LEU A 264 -0.91 9.00 -9.43
C LEU A 264 0.06 7.82 -9.63
N LEU A 265 0.31 7.02 -8.60
CA LEU A 265 1.13 5.81 -8.72
C LEU A 265 0.45 4.73 -9.57
N LEU A 266 -0.88 4.56 -9.43
CA LEU A 266 -1.64 3.69 -10.33
C LEU A 266 -1.54 4.15 -11.78
N ASP A 267 -1.76 5.45 -12.03
CA ASP A 267 -1.66 6.03 -13.37
C ASP A 267 -0.24 5.89 -13.94
N TRP A 268 0.79 6.17 -13.13
CA TRP A 268 2.21 6.07 -13.52
C TRP A 268 2.58 4.66 -14.01
N TYR A 269 2.10 3.62 -13.34
CA TYR A 269 2.35 2.23 -13.74
C TYR A 269 1.29 1.65 -14.69
N GLY A 270 0.30 2.45 -15.12
CA GLY A 270 -0.75 2.01 -16.05
C GLY A 270 -1.71 0.97 -15.46
N LEU A 271 -1.97 1.04 -14.15
CA LEU A 271 -2.78 0.08 -13.40
C LEU A 271 -4.08 0.71 -12.88
N ALA A 272 -5.08 -0.13 -12.64
CA ALA A 272 -6.39 0.29 -12.12
C ALA A 272 -6.75 -0.34 -10.76
N LEU A 273 -5.91 -1.26 -10.27
CA LEU A 273 -6.13 -2.02 -9.05
C LEU A 273 -4.97 -1.81 -8.07
N LEU A 274 -5.33 -1.42 -6.85
CA LEU A 274 -4.44 -1.26 -5.71
C LEU A 274 -4.68 -2.40 -4.72
N HIS A 275 -3.70 -3.25 -4.51
CA HIS A 275 -3.75 -4.26 -3.45
C HIS A 275 -3.27 -3.66 -2.14
N VAL A 276 -4.06 -3.75 -1.07
CA VAL A 276 -3.67 -3.28 0.25
C VAL A 276 -2.92 -4.39 0.99
N SER A 277 -1.74 -4.06 1.51
CA SER A 277 -0.93 -4.93 2.37
C SER A 277 -0.88 -4.36 3.79
N HIS A 278 -1.16 -5.20 4.78
CA HIS A 278 -0.93 -4.88 6.20
C HIS A 278 0.47 -5.31 6.64
N GLU A 279 1.12 -6.13 5.83
CA GLU A 279 2.53 -6.51 5.90
C GLU A 279 3.38 -5.42 5.23
N GLY A 280 4.09 -4.65 6.05
CA GLY A 280 5.00 -3.58 5.63
C GLY A 280 6.23 -3.56 6.54
N LEU A 281 6.84 -2.39 6.75
CA LEU A 281 8.10 -2.22 7.47
C LEU A 281 8.22 -3.07 8.74
N ARG A 282 7.25 -2.96 9.65
CA ARG A 282 7.28 -3.67 10.94
C ARG A 282 7.22 -5.21 10.79
N HIS A 283 6.44 -5.71 9.83
CA HIS A 283 6.40 -7.14 9.52
C HIS A 283 7.74 -7.59 8.91
N GLY A 284 8.30 -6.78 8.01
CA GLY A 284 9.63 -7.00 7.47
C GLY A 284 10.72 -7.08 8.52
N MET A 285 10.72 -6.17 9.50
CA MET A 285 11.66 -6.19 10.63
C MET A 285 11.56 -7.50 11.42
N LEU A 286 10.34 -7.98 11.70
CA LEU A 286 10.14 -9.26 12.38
C LEU A 286 10.67 -10.43 11.56
N LEU A 287 10.39 -10.48 10.25
CA LEU A 287 10.90 -11.52 9.37
C LEU A 287 12.43 -11.48 9.25
N ALA A 288 13.02 -10.29 9.17
CA ALA A 288 14.47 -10.11 9.13
C ALA A 288 15.13 -10.63 10.41
N TYR A 289 14.55 -10.27 11.57
CA TYR A 289 14.99 -10.75 12.88
C TYR A 289 14.87 -12.28 13.00
N LEU A 290 13.73 -12.86 12.61
CA LEU A 290 13.55 -14.32 12.66
C LEU A 290 14.56 -15.07 11.79
N LYS A 291 14.99 -14.48 10.67
CA LYS A 291 15.94 -15.09 9.75
C LYS A 291 17.40 -14.91 10.16
N ARG A 292 17.76 -13.78 10.78
CA ARG A 292 19.16 -13.38 11.02
C ARG A 292 19.52 -13.19 12.50
N GLY A 293 18.57 -13.38 13.40
CA GLY A 293 18.73 -13.07 14.82
C GLY A 293 19.10 -11.61 15.04
N GLU A 294 19.99 -11.35 15.98
CA GLU A 294 20.44 -9.99 16.34
C GLU A 294 21.24 -9.26 15.24
N SER A 295 21.66 -9.97 14.17
CA SER A 295 22.49 -9.44 13.10
C SER A 295 21.72 -8.83 11.91
N TRP A 296 20.42 -8.62 12.06
CA TRP A 296 19.49 -8.45 10.94
C TRP A 296 19.67 -7.22 10.05
#